data_AF-A0A254TDJ8-F1
#
_entry.id   AF-A0A254TDJ8-F1
#
_cell.length_a   1.000
_cell.length_b   1.000
_cell.length_c   1.000
_cell.angle_alpha   90.00
_cell.angle_beta   90.00
_cell.angle_gamma   90.00
#
_symmetry.space_group_name_H-M   'P 1'
#
loop_
_entity.id
_entity.type
_entity.pdbx_description
1 polymer ?
#
loop_
_entity_poly.entity_id
_entity_poly.type
_entity_poly.pdbx_seq_one_letter_code
_entity_poly.pdbx_strand_id
1 'polypeptide(L)'
;MASPATPSCYWITGLPAAGKTTLGRALVSELTKRQLQSFLLDGDELRRGLSADLGLSDKDRAENIRRAGEVARLMASARIRVVCAFVSPFAADRQRVRALFPHGAFAEIYLSTPLDVCAGRDPKGLYAKARRGEISALTGFDAPYEVPAAPEFEFDTSRTSVDDMLVRILGREA
;
A
#
# COMPACT_ATOMS: atom_id res chain seq x y z
N MET A 1 25.26 -4.65 -18.38
CA MET A 1 23.99 -5.13 -17.81
C MET A 1 23.27 -3.92 -17.27
N ALA A 2 22.04 -3.63 -17.72
CA ALA A 2 21.27 -2.53 -17.16
C ALA A 2 21.03 -2.80 -15.67
N SER A 3 21.25 -1.80 -14.80
CA SER A 3 20.82 -1.90 -13.41
C SER A 3 19.35 -2.34 -13.36
N PRO A 4 18.94 -3.20 -12.41
CA PRO A 4 17.53 -3.52 -12.26
C PRO A 4 16.76 -2.21 -12.13
N ALA A 5 15.76 -2.02 -12.99
CA ALA A 5 15.02 -0.77 -13.05
C ALA A 5 14.37 -0.50 -11.68
N THR A 6 14.70 0.63 -11.07
CA THR A 6 14.03 1.08 -9.84
C THR A 6 12.53 1.23 -10.14
N PRO A 7 11.63 0.59 -9.36
CA PRO A 7 10.20 0.71 -9.58
C PRO A 7 9.75 2.18 -9.59
N SER A 8 8.84 2.53 -10.49
CA SER A 8 8.19 3.84 -10.50
C SER A 8 6.95 3.88 -9.61
N CYS A 9 6.39 2.71 -9.28
CA CYS A 9 5.28 2.55 -8.36
C CYS A 9 5.58 1.47 -7.32
N TYR A 10 5.58 1.86 -6.06
CA TYR A 10 5.66 0.96 -4.90
C TYR A 10 4.26 0.84 -4.31
N TRP A 11 3.63 -0.33 -4.45
CA TRP A 11 2.26 -0.56 -4.02
C TRP A 11 2.21 -1.38 -2.73
N ILE A 12 2.01 -0.70 -1.61
CA ILE A 12 1.96 -1.32 -0.29
C ILE A 12 0.53 -1.74 0.02
N THR A 13 0.33 -3.04 0.21
CA THR A 13 -0.95 -3.67 0.59
C THR A 13 -0.84 -4.41 1.93
N GLY A 14 -1.96 -4.55 2.63
CA GLY A 14 -2.01 -5.22 3.94
C GLY A 14 -3.19 -4.78 4.78
N LEU A 15 -3.44 -5.49 5.87
CA LEU A 15 -4.53 -5.20 6.80
C LEU A 15 -4.47 -3.75 7.35
N PRO A 16 -5.61 -3.15 7.76
CA PRO A 16 -5.59 -1.94 8.59
C PRO A 16 -4.58 -2.09 9.74
N ALA A 17 -3.86 -1.01 10.11
CA ALA A 17 -2.82 -1.04 11.14
C ALA A 17 -1.57 -1.93 10.88
N ALA A 18 -1.43 -2.56 9.71
CA ALA A 18 -0.23 -3.33 9.36
C ALA A 18 1.06 -2.51 9.15
N GLY A 19 1.01 -1.17 9.25
CA GLY A 19 2.20 -0.31 9.11
C GLY A 19 2.46 0.30 7.72
N LYS A 20 1.47 0.22 6.81
CA LYS A 20 1.61 0.71 5.41
C LYS A 20 2.05 2.16 5.29
N THR A 21 1.37 3.09 5.97
CA THR A 21 1.71 4.51 5.95
C THR A 21 3.08 4.78 6.58
N THR A 22 3.46 4.03 7.61
CA THR A 22 4.78 4.13 8.26
C THR A 22 5.89 3.76 7.28
N LEU A 23 5.80 2.58 6.65
CA LEU A 23 6.74 2.17 5.62
C LEU A 23 6.73 3.13 4.43
N GLY A 24 5.55 3.58 3.99
CA GLY A 24 5.41 4.49 2.85
C GLY A 24 6.12 5.83 3.06
N ARG A 25 5.98 6.43 4.25
CA ARG A 25 6.70 7.67 4.61
C ARG A 25 8.20 7.46 4.65
N ALA A 26 8.66 6.35 5.23
CA ALA A 26 10.08 6.02 5.32
C ALA A 26 10.69 5.81 3.91
N LEU A 27 9.97 5.10 3.03
CA LEU A 27 10.38 4.86 1.65
C LEU A 27 10.47 6.16 0.84
N VAL A 28 9.48 7.06 0.96
CA VAL A 28 9.56 8.40 0.34
C VAL A 28 10.77 9.16 0.86
N SER A 29 11.04 9.14 2.17
CA SER A 29 12.21 9.81 2.76
C SER A 29 13.52 9.30 2.16
N GLU A 30 13.69 7.97 2.04
CA GLU A 30 14.89 7.39 1.42
C GLU A 30 15.01 7.70 -0.07
N LEU A 31 13.92 7.64 -0.83
CA LEU A 31 13.93 8.03 -2.25
C LEU A 31 14.32 9.50 -2.42
N THR A 32 13.82 10.39 -1.57
CA THR A 32 14.20 11.82 -1.57
C THR A 32 15.68 12.02 -1.23
N LYS A 33 16.23 11.26 -0.27
CA LYS A 33 17.68 11.30 0.05
C LYS A 33 18.54 10.88 -1.16
N ARG A 34 18.03 9.98 -2.00
CA ARG A 34 18.64 9.59 -3.28
C ARG A 34 18.37 10.58 -4.43
N GLN A 35 17.87 11.78 -4.12
CA GLN A 35 17.51 12.84 -5.09
C GLN A 35 16.43 12.42 -6.10
N LEU A 36 15.59 11.46 -5.73
CA LEU A 36 14.50 10.98 -6.56
C LEU A 36 13.20 11.69 -6.18
N GLN A 37 12.56 12.33 -7.16
CA GLN A 37 11.22 12.89 -6.99
C GLN A 37 10.26 11.77 -6.60
N SER A 38 9.61 11.90 -5.45
CA SER A 38 8.73 10.86 -4.91
C SER A 38 7.55 11.45 -4.13
N PHE A 39 6.47 10.68 -4.04
CA PHE A 39 5.23 11.11 -3.39
C PHE A 39 4.52 9.93 -2.72
N LEU A 40 3.94 10.17 -1.54
CA LEU A 40 3.11 9.19 -0.82
C LEU A 40 1.64 9.39 -1.18
N LEU A 41 1.06 8.40 -1.85
CA LEU A 41 -0.37 8.33 -2.14
C LEU A 41 -1.05 7.43 -1.08
N ASP A 42 -1.66 8.05 -0.07
CA ASP A 42 -2.31 7.34 1.05
C ASP A 42 -3.83 7.30 0.89
N GLY A 43 -4.44 6.15 1.18
CA GLY A 43 -5.88 5.95 1.05
C GLY A 43 -6.74 6.88 1.92
N ASP A 44 -6.27 7.28 3.09
CA ASP A 44 -7.00 8.24 3.93
C ASP A 44 -7.01 9.63 3.30
N GLU A 45 -5.90 10.07 2.72
CA GLU A 45 -5.79 11.39 2.08
C GLU A 45 -6.65 11.44 0.81
N LEU A 46 -6.65 10.37 0.01
CA LEU A 46 -7.53 10.29 -1.16
C LEU A 46 -9.01 10.40 -0.78
N ARG A 47 -9.40 9.76 0.33
CA ARG A 47 -10.79 9.78 0.81
C ARG A 47 -11.22 11.12 1.42
N ARG A 48 -10.30 12.05 1.69
CA ARG A 48 -10.67 13.43 2.04
C ARG A 48 -10.98 14.30 0.82
N GLY A 49 -10.57 13.90 -0.38
CA GLY A 49 -10.73 14.68 -1.60
C GLY A 49 -11.19 13.82 -2.77
N LEU A 50 -10.23 13.32 -3.56
CA LEU A 50 -10.48 12.59 -4.82
C LEU A 50 -11.48 11.43 -4.72
N SER A 51 -11.59 10.81 -3.55
CA SER A 51 -12.44 9.64 -3.27
C SER A 51 -13.39 9.90 -2.09
N ALA A 52 -13.73 11.16 -1.83
CA ALA A 52 -14.65 11.54 -0.75
C ALA A 52 -16.11 11.11 -0.99
N ASP A 53 -16.47 10.84 -2.25
CA ASP A 53 -17.76 10.30 -2.67
C ASP A 53 -17.90 8.78 -2.45
N LEU A 54 -16.80 8.07 -2.13
CA LEU A 54 -16.76 6.62 -2.07
C LEU A 54 -16.95 6.10 -0.63
N GLY A 55 -17.89 5.18 -0.46
CA GLY A 55 -18.12 4.46 0.78
C GLY A 55 -17.13 3.32 1.04
N LEU A 56 -17.58 2.35 1.84
CA LEU A 56 -16.83 1.16 2.24
C LEU A 56 -17.34 -0.14 1.59
N SER A 57 -18.27 -0.04 0.64
CA SER A 57 -18.73 -1.19 -0.15
C SER A 57 -17.60 -1.76 -1.01
N ASP A 58 -17.72 -3.02 -1.42
CA ASP A 58 -16.70 -3.65 -2.28
C ASP A 58 -16.52 -2.90 -3.60
N LYS A 59 -17.63 -2.42 -4.19
CA LYS A 59 -17.61 -1.59 -5.40
C LYS A 59 -16.87 -0.27 -5.18
N ASP A 60 -17.12 0.41 -4.06
CA ASP A 60 -16.46 1.67 -3.73
C ASP A 60 -14.97 1.48 -3.43
N ARG A 61 -14.61 0.34 -2.82
CA ARG A 61 -13.21 -0.04 -2.61
C ARG A 61 -12.51 -0.29 -3.94
N ALA A 62 -13.13 -1.04 -4.84
CA ALA A 62 -12.58 -1.29 -6.18
C ALA A 62 -12.40 0.02 -6.95
N GLU A 63 -13.39 0.93 -6.91
CA GLU A 63 -13.29 2.24 -7.56
C GLU A 63 -12.20 3.12 -6.93
N ASN A 64 -12.06 3.11 -5.60
CA ASN A 64 -10.99 3.82 -4.90
C ASN A 64 -9.61 3.32 -5.36
N ILE A 65 -9.42 2.01 -5.48
CA ILE A 65 -8.17 1.43 -5.96
C ILE A 65 -7.94 1.75 -7.45
N ARG A 66 -8.98 1.71 -8.28
CA ARG A 66 -8.90 2.10 -9.70
C ARG A 66 -8.45 3.56 -9.85
N ARG A 67 -9.07 4.50 -9.12
CA ARG A 67 -8.68 5.93 -9.12
C ARG A 67 -7.23 6.11 -8.68
N ALA A 68 -6.85 5.48 -7.56
CA ALA A 68 -5.47 5.54 -7.06
C ALA A 68 -4.44 5.00 -8.07
N GLY A 69 -4.76 3.88 -8.75
CA GLY A 69 -3.92 3.30 -9.78
C GLY A 69 -3.69 4.23 -10.97
N GLU A 70 -4.74 4.89 -11.47
CA GLU A 70 -4.62 5.86 -12.57
C GLU A 70 -3.79 7.09 -12.17
N VAL A 71 -4.00 7.62 -10.97
CA VAL A 71 -3.19 8.73 -10.45
C VAL A 71 -1.72 8.31 -10.35
N ALA A 72 -1.45 7.13 -9.80
CA ALA A 72 -0.10 6.61 -9.69
C ALA A 72 0.56 6.45 -11.08
N ARG A 73 -0.17 5.96 -12.08
CA ARG A 73 0.31 5.84 -13.47
C ARG A 73 0.66 7.20 -14.07
N LEU A 74 -0.21 8.20 -13.91
CA LEU A 74 0.03 9.56 -14.42
C LEU A 74 1.25 10.21 -13.75
N MET A 75 1.37 10.10 -12.44
CA MET A 75 2.53 10.63 -11.70
C MET A 75 3.84 9.91 -12.07
N ALA A 76 3.79 8.59 -12.25
CA ALA A 76 4.94 7.82 -12.74
C ALA A 76 5.36 8.26 -14.15
N SER A 77 4.41 8.57 -15.04
CA SER A 77 4.70 9.12 -16.37
C SER A 77 5.37 10.50 -16.32
N ALA A 78 5.12 11.27 -15.25
CA ALA A 78 5.79 12.54 -14.94
C ALA A 78 7.13 12.35 -14.19
N ARG A 79 7.68 11.13 -14.16
CA ARG A 79 8.95 10.75 -13.50
C ARG A 79 8.94 10.92 -11.97
N ILE A 80 7.77 10.95 -11.35
CA ILE A 80 7.60 10.92 -9.90
C ILE A 80 7.46 9.45 -9.47
N ARG A 81 8.28 9.00 -8.51
CA ARG A 81 8.12 7.69 -7.90
C ARG A 81 6.98 7.71 -6.90
N VAL A 82 5.97 6.91 -7.15
CA VAL A 82 4.76 6.92 -6.32
C VAL A 82 4.84 5.78 -5.33
N VAL A 83 4.70 6.10 -4.05
CA VAL A 83 4.57 5.12 -2.98
C VAL A 83 3.11 5.12 -2.56
N CYS A 84 2.40 4.03 -2.84
CA CYS A 84 0.98 3.86 -2.62
C CYS A 84 0.75 3.06 -1.34
N ALA A 85 -0.03 3.59 -0.39
CA ALA A 85 -0.36 2.90 0.87
C ALA A 85 -1.88 2.66 0.96
N PHE A 86 -2.31 1.46 0.55
CA PHE A 86 -3.73 1.10 0.48
C PHE A 86 -4.00 -0.25 1.13
N VAL A 87 -5.23 -0.46 1.64
CA VAL A 87 -5.62 -1.81 2.06
C VAL A 87 -5.72 -2.72 0.83
N SER A 88 -6.32 -2.26 -0.26
CA SER A 88 -6.44 -2.98 -1.55
C SER A 88 -6.73 -4.49 -1.40
N PRO A 89 -7.86 -4.86 -0.78
CA PRO A 89 -8.10 -6.23 -0.33
C PRO A 89 -8.26 -7.25 -1.46
N PHE A 90 -8.71 -6.83 -2.63
CA PHE A 90 -9.03 -7.73 -3.75
C PHE A 90 -7.84 -7.87 -4.70
N ALA A 91 -7.48 -9.12 -5.03
CA ALA A 91 -6.39 -9.45 -5.93
C ALA A 91 -6.66 -8.93 -7.34
N ALA A 92 -7.90 -9.00 -7.81
CA ALA A 92 -8.28 -8.50 -9.14
C ALA A 92 -7.98 -7.00 -9.31
N ASP A 93 -8.19 -6.19 -8.26
CA ASP A 93 -7.90 -4.76 -8.30
C ASP A 93 -6.39 -4.50 -8.29
N ARG A 94 -5.62 -5.22 -7.47
CA ARG A 94 -4.16 -5.11 -7.45
C ARG A 94 -3.55 -5.51 -8.80
N GLN A 95 -4.05 -6.58 -9.42
CA GLN A 95 -3.63 -7.01 -10.75
C GLN A 95 -3.98 -5.98 -11.84
N ARG A 96 -5.17 -5.38 -11.76
CA ARG A 96 -5.56 -4.29 -12.66
C ARG A 96 -4.59 -3.11 -12.56
N VAL A 97 -4.23 -2.70 -11.34
CA VAL A 97 -3.26 -1.62 -11.13
C VAL A 97 -1.88 -2.02 -11.64
N ARG A 98 -1.39 -3.23 -11.35
CA ARG A 98 -0.11 -3.74 -11.86
C ARG A 98 -0.03 -3.65 -13.39
N ALA A 99 -1.11 -4.01 -14.08
CA ALA A 99 -1.18 -3.98 -15.55
C ALA A 99 -1.10 -2.55 -16.16
N LEU A 100 -1.26 -1.50 -15.36
CA LEU A 100 -1.09 -0.11 -15.80
C LEU A 100 0.38 0.28 -16.00
N PHE A 101 1.33 -0.52 -15.50
CA PHE A 101 2.76 -0.22 -15.51
C PHE A 101 3.53 -1.19 -16.41
N PRO A 102 4.62 -0.73 -17.05
CA PRO A 102 5.55 -1.62 -17.74
C PRO A 102 6.12 -2.69 -16.80
N HIS A 103 6.57 -3.81 -17.39
CA HIS A 103 7.22 -4.88 -16.64
C HIS A 103 8.39 -4.34 -15.79
N GLY A 104 8.39 -4.66 -14.49
CA GLY A 104 9.41 -4.22 -13.53
C GLY A 104 9.21 -2.80 -12.98
N ALA A 105 8.26 -2.01 -13.48
CA ALA A 105 8.00 -0.65 -12.99
C ALA A 105 7.05 -0.61 -11.77
N PHE A 106 6.34 -1.71 -11.49
CA PHE A 106 5.43 -1.86 -10.36
C PHE A 106 5.97 -2.91 -9.38
N ALA A 107 6.05 -2.56 -8.11
CA ALA A 107 6.43 -3.47 -7.03
C ALA A 107 5.31 -3.53 -5.97
N GLU A 108 4.68 -4.69 -5.84
CA GLU A 108 3.71 -5.01 -4.79
C GLU A 108 4.45 -5.42 -3.51
N ILE A 109 4.21 -4.65 -2.45
CA ILE A 109 4.78 -4.87 -1.13
C ILE A 109 3.64 -5.30 -0.20
N TYR A 110 3.64 -6.58 0.18
CA TYR A 110 2.66 -7.14 1.08
C TYR A 110 3.14 -7.07 2.53
N LEU A 111 2.37 -6.37 3.38
CA LEU A 111 2.56 -6.41 4.82
C LEU A 111 1.68 -7.51 5.44
N SER A 112 2.26 -8.70 5.59
CA SER A 112 1.62 -9.91 6.13
C SER A 112 1.51 -9.91 7.66
N THR A 113 1.40 -8.73 8.25
CA THR A 113 1.33 -8.57 9.71
C THR A 113 0.05 -9.25 10.24
N PRO A 114 0.16 -10.13 11.25
CA PRO A 114 -0.97 -10.85 11.81
C PRO A 114 -2.12 -9.92 12.27
N LEU A 115 -3.36 -10.42 12.14
CA LEU A 115 -4.57 -9.67 12.47
C LEU A 115 -4.61 -9.25 13.95
N ASP A 116 -4.22 -10.15 14.85
CA ASP A 116 -4.17 -9.91 16.30
C ASP A 116 -3.16 -8.80 16.64
N VAL A 117 -2.00 -8.76 15.98
CA VAL A 117 -1.03 -7.67 16.10
C VAL A 117 -1.62 -6.36 15.57
N CYS A 118 -2.28 -6.38 14.40
CA CYS A 118 -2.93 -5.20 13.83
C CYS A 118 -4.04 -4.66 14.75
N ALA A 119 -4.87 -5.56 15.28
CA ALA A 119 -5.95 -5.23 16.21
C ALA A 119 -5.44 -4.77 17.58
N GLY A 120 -4.27 -5.26 18.03
CA GLY A 120 -3.62 -4.78 19.24
C GLY A 120 -3.03 -3.38 19.10
N ARG A 121 -2.55 -3.02 17.91
CA ARG A 121 -2.02 -1.67 17.62
C ARG A 121 -3.12 -0.61 17.51
N ASP A 122 -4.21 -0.94 16.81
CA ASP A 122 -5.41 -0.13 16.54
C ASP A 122 -5.28 1.41 16.66
N PRO A 123 -4.35 2.07 15.92
CA PRO A 123 -4.02 3.47 16.13
C PRO A 123 -5.17 4.43 15.80
N LYS A 124 -6.20 3.95 15.10
CA LYS A 124 -7.38 4.71 14.68
C LYS A 124 -8.66 4.24 15.40
N GLY A 125 -8.55 3.27 16.32
CA GLY A 125 -9.69 2.69 17.02
C GLY A 125 -10.68 1.93 16.11
N LEU A 126 -10.27 1.53 14.90
CA LEU A 126 -11.16 0.90 13.91
C LEU A 126 -11.55 -0.50 14.34
N TYR A 127 -10.62 -1.28 14.88
CA TYR A 127 -10.91 -2.64 15.37
C TYR A 127 -11.79 -2.59 16.62
N ALA A 128 -11.54 -1.66 17.54
CA ALA A 128 -12.38 -1.44 18.71
C ALA A 128 -13.80 -1.03 18.33
N LYS A 129 -13.96 -0.13 17.35
CA LYS A 129 -15.27 0.29 16.82
C LYS A 129 -16.02 -0.85 16.14
N ALA A 130 -15.34 -1.65 15.33
CA ALA A 130 -15.93 -2.82 14.67
C ALA A 130 -16.44 -3.85 15.69
N ARG A 131 -15.67 -4.12 16.76
CA ARG A 131 -16.10 -5.00 17.86
C ARG A 131 -17.35 -4.50 18.60
N ARG A 132 -17.56 -3.17 18.64
CA ARG A 132 -18.77 -2.56 19.21
C ARG A 132 -19.92 -2.43 18.20
N GLY A 133 -19.73 -2.87 16.95
CA GLY A 133 -20.74 -2.76 15.89
C GLY A 133 -20.91 -1.34 15.32
N GLU A 134 -20.01 -0.41 15.62
CA GLU A 134 -20.06 0.98 15.13
C GLU A 134 -19.53 1.13 13.70
N ILE A 135 -18.71 0.18 13.25
CA ILE A 135 -18.18 0.09 11.88
C ILE A 135 -18.45 -1.31 11.37
N SER A 136 -19.00 -1.40 10.16
CA SER A 136 -19.13 -2.65 9.40
C SER A 136 -18.14 -2.69 8.23
N ALA A 137 -17.89 -3.88 7.72
CA ALA A 137 -17.00 -4.17 6.61
C ALA A 137 -15.52 -3.76 6.85
N LEU A 138 -15.02 -3.90 8.07
CA LEU A 138 -13.61 -3.78 8.36
C LEU A 138 -12.83 -4.99 7.79
N THR A 139 -11.90 -4.70 6.89
CA THR A 139 -11.07 -5.69 6.22
C THR A 139 -10.25 -6.52 7.23
N GLY A 140 -10.36 -7.85 7.13
CA GLY A 140 -9.71 -8.81 8.02
C GLY A 140 -10.49 -9.08 9.32
N PHE A 141 -11.64 -8.44 9.54
CA PHE A 141 -12.53 -8.73 10.66
C PHE A 141 -13.87 -9.28 10.14
N ASP A 142 -14.64 -8.46 9.42
CA ASP A 142 -15.96 -8.77 8.86
C ASP A 142 -16.04 -8.51 7.34
N ALA A 143 -14.93 -8.12 6.71
CA ALA A 143 -14.75 -8.09 5.25
C ALA A 143 -13.48 -8.86 4.82
N PRO A 144 -13.47 -9.48 3.62
CA PRO A 144 -12.35 -10.31 3.16
C PRO A 144 -11.08 -9.52 2.86
N TYR A 145 -9.93 -10.20 2.95
CA TYR A 145 -8.63 -9.76 2.44
C TYR A 145 -7.99 -10.91 1.68
N GLU A 146 -7.77 -10.74 0.38
CA GLU A 146 -7.14 -11.75 -0.48
C GLU A 146 -5.63 -11.57 -0.45
N VAL A 147 -4.93 -12.51 0.15
CA VAL A 147 -3.46 -12.52 0.27
C VAL A 147 -2.82 -12.43 -1.12
N PRO A 148 -1.85 -11.53 -1.36
CA PRO A 148 -1.09 -11.49 -2.61
C PRO A 148 -0.38 -12.82 -2.90
N ALA A 149 -0.61 -13.39 -4.08
CA ALA A 149 -0.02 -14.69 -4.45
C ALA A 149 1.46 -14.60 -4.88
N ALA A 150 1.87 -13.46 -5.43
CA ALA A 150 3.23 -13.23 -5.92
C ALA A 150 3.64 -11.74 -5.75
N PRO A 151 3.70 -11.22 -4.51
CA PRO A 151 4.23 -9.89 -4.29
C PRO A 151 5.74 -9.86 -4.54
N GLU A 152 6.27 -8.73 -4.99
CA GLU A 152 7.72 -8.53 -5.09
C GLU A 152 8.40 -8.56 -3.70
N PHE A 153 7.68 -8.11 -2.66
CA PHE A 153 8.16 -8.15 -1.30
C PHE A 153 7.05 -8.55 -0.33
N GLU A 154 7.41 -9.37 0.66
CA GLU A 154 6.55 -9.70 1.79
C GLU A 154 7.27 -9.46 3.13
N PHE A 155 6.57 -8.81 4.05
CA PHE A 155 7.07 -8.49 5.38
C PHE A 155 6.02 -8.65 6.47
N ASP A 156 6.39 -9.40 7.53
CA ASP A 156 5.70 -9.32 8.80
C ASP A 156 6.31 -8.18 9.64
N THR A 157 5.54 -7.09 9.81
CA THR A 157 5.99 -5.90 10.56
C THR A 157 5.97 -6.10 12.08
N SER A 158 5.57 -7.27 12.57
CA SER A 158 5.79 -7.66 13.97
C SER A 158 7.20 -8.21 14.20
N ARG A 159 7.90 -8.60 13.12
CA ARG A 159 9.21 -9.25 13.17
C ARG A 159 10.29 -8.52 12.38
N THR A 160 9.90 -7.61 11.49
CA THR A 160 10.80 -6.89 10.59
C THR A 160 10.75 -5.40 10.89
N SER A 161 11.91 -4.78 11.10
CA SER A 161 12.01 -3.33 11.30
C SER A 161 11.79 -2.58 9.99
N VAL A 162 11.45 -1.28 10.07
CA VAL A 162 11.32 -0.43 8.88
C VAL A 162 12.64 -0.34 8.12
N ASP A 163 13.76 -0.22 8.81
CA ASP A 163 15.08 -0.12 8.19
C ASP A 163 15.44 -1.39 7.41
N ASP A 164 15.16 -2.58 7.97
CA ASP A 164 15.39 -3.85 7.27
C ASP A 164 14.51 -3.99 6.02
N MET A 165 13.26 -3.53 6.10
CA MET A 165 12.36 -3.49 4.94
C MET A 165 12.90 -2.57 3.85
N LEU A 166 13.38 -1.37 4.21
CA LEU A 166 13.94 -0.41 3.26
C LEU A 166 15.18 -0.95 2.56
N VAL A 167 16.10 -1.60 3.30
CA VAL A 167 17.29 -2.24 2.73
C VAL A 167 16.90 -3.30 1.70
N ARG A 168 15.87 -4.10 1.98
CA ARG A 168 15.38 -5.14 1.07
C ARG A 168 14.68 -4.55 -0.16
N ILE A 169 13.86 -3.52 0.02
CA ILE A 169 13.08 -2.90 -1.07
C ILE A 169 13.99 -2.14 -2.05
N LEU A 170 14.91 -1.34 -1.53
CA LEU A 170 15.74 -0.45 -2.34
C LEU A 170 17.03 -1.10 -2.85
N GLY A 171 17.34 -2.31 -2.38
CA GLY A 171 18.62 -2.97 -2.59
C GLY A 171 19.79 -2.23 -1.92
N ARG A 172 20.92 -2.92 -1.77
CA ARG A 172 22.20 -2.24 -1.55
C ARG A 172 22.63 -1.64 -2.88
N GLU A 173 22.55 -0.33 -3.02
CA GLU A 173 23.46 0.38 -3.92
C GLU A 173 24.84 0.27 -3.24
N ALA A 174 25.69 -0.59 -3.79
CA ALA A 174 27.10 -0.68 -3.42
C ALA A 174 27.89 0.46 -4.07
#